data_AF-A0A7J2NSK0-F1
#
_entry.id   AF-A0A7J2NSK0-F1
#
_cell.length_a   1.000
_cell.length_b   1.000
_cell.length_c   1.000
_cell.angle_alpha   90.00
_cell.angle_beta   90.00
_cell.angle_gamma   90.00
#
_symmetry.space_group_name_H-M   'P 1'
#
loop_
_entity.id
_entity.type
_entity.pdbx_description
1 polymer ?
#
loop_
_entity_poly.entity_id
_entity_poly.type
_entity_poly.pdbx_seq_one_letter_code
_entity_poly.pdbx_strand_id
1 'polypeptide(L)'
;MRDGKISGIYHSSVSNSMLRRQGHKGPSAIGLSDPNMYRPEIMYPCSDLISALNNANEFYGGSAEIIFCFGKELAGRVSKNMNYSKLEDILGKEKKSFNTRNFGELKLDYIEEHRYDTDKNSISFQISGLEYEPVLDDFFFGYFSGLLKKVGILKAESKKDEGYIYKFSWIPAN
;
A
#
# COMPACT_ATOMS: atom_id res chain seq x y z
N MET A 1 3.71 11.38 3.94
CA MET A 1 4.59 11.98 2.94
C MET A 1 4.73 13.41 3.34
N ARG A 2 5.96 13.89 3.42
CA ARG A 2 6.25 15.28 3.73
C ARG A 2 7.42 15.65 2.83
N ASP A 3 7.27 16.71 2.05
CA ASP A 3 8.33 17.25 1.20
C ASP A 3 8.91 16.22 0.20
N GLY A 4 8.05 15.41 -0.43
CA GLY A 4 8.46 14.38 -1.40
C GLY A 4 9.18 13.17 -0.79
N LYS A 5 8.99 12.91 0.52
CA LYS A 5 9.61 11.77 1.23
C LYS A 5 8.58 10.86 1.91
N ILE A 6 8.98 9.60 2.14
CA ILE A 6 8.19 8.46 2.64
C ILE A 6 8.96 7.64 3.68
N SER A 7 8.27 7.00 4.63
CA SER A 7 8.86 6.05 5.57
C SER A 7 9.70 4.95 4.89
N GLY A 8 10.82 4.59 5.51
CA GLY A 8 11.67 3.49 5.06
C GLY A 8 10.99 2.12 5.00
N ILE A 9 9.82 1.93 5.63
CA ILE A 9 9.10 0.64 5.57
C ILE A 9 8.72 0.25 4.14
N TYR A 10 8.45 1.23 3.27
CA TYR A 10 8.06 1.02 1.89
C TYR A 10 9.25 0.56 1.04
N HIS A 11 10.37 1.29 1.11
CA HIS A 11 11.63 0.92 0.45
C HIS A 11 12.12 -0.46 0.92
N SER A 12 12.12 -0.67 2.25
CA SER A 12 12.44 -1.96 2.85
C SER A 12 11.52 -3.07 2.34
N SER A 13 10.23 -2.76 2.10
CA SER A 13 9.27 -3.77 1.64
C SER A 13 9.57 -4.20 0.21
N VAL A 14 9.73 -3.25 -0.71
CA VAL A 14 10.05 -3.52 -2.12
C VAL A 14 11.40 -4.23 -2.24
N SER A 15 12.42 -3.75 -1.53
CA SER A 15 13.73 -4.40 -1.47
C SER A 15 13.61 -5.85 -0.98
N ASN A 16 12.83 -6.11 0.08
CA ASN A 16 12.65 -7.46 0.61
C ASN A 16 11.83 -8.35 -0.35
N SER A 17 10.85 -7.78 -1.06
CA SER A 17 10.10 -8.47 -2.11
C SER A 17 11.01 -8.95 -3.23
N MET A 18 11.97 -8.12 -3.64
CA MET A 18 13.00 -8.49 -4.62
C MET A 18 13.98 -9.51 -4.08
N LEU A 19 14.48 -9.32 -2.85
CA LEU A 19 15.41 -10.23 -2.20
C LEU A 19 14.85 -11.66 -2.16
N ARG A 20 13.57 -11.81 -1.81
CA ARG A 20 12.91 -13.13 -1.78
C ARG A 20 12.79 -13.80 -3.14
N ARG A 21 12.64 -13.01 -4.22
CA ARG A 21 12.38 -13.52 -5.57
C ARG A 21 13.64 -13.75 -6.38
N GLN A 22 14.67 -12.92 -6.16
CA GLN A 22 15.88 -12.86 -7.01
C GLN A 22 17.17 -13.04 -6.20
N GLY A 23 17.06 -13.35 -4.90
CA GLY A 23 18.22 -13.47 -4.01
C GLY A 23 18.92 -12.13 -3.78
N HIS A 24 20.17 -12.18 -3.31
CA HIS A 24 20.91 -10.99 -2.85
C HIS A 24 21.12 -9.89 -3.91
N LYS A 25 21.02 -10.23 -5.21
CA LYS A 25 21.11 -9.25 -6.31
C LYS A 25 19.77 -8.59 -6.65
N GLY A 26 18.67 -9.07 -6.10
CA GLY A 26 17.33 -8.54 -6.36
C GLY A 26 17.18 -7.05 -6.05
N PRO A 27 17.51 -6.60 -4.83
CA PRO A 27 17.39 -5.18 -4.47
C PRO A 27 18.21 -4.27 -5.39
N SER A 28 19.46 -4.61 -5.65
CA SER A 28 20.34 -3.77 -6.47
C SER A 28 19.92 -3.74 -7.94
N ALA A 29 19.28 -4.80 -8.45
CA ALA A 29 18.74 -4.84 -9.81
C ALA A 29 17.66 -3.79 -10.07
N ILE A 30 17.00 -3.28 -9.01
CA ILE A 30 15.98 -2.23 -9.12
C ILE A 30 16.43 -0.90 -8.51
N GLY A 31 17.71 -0.76 -8.18
CA GLY A 31 18.26 0.47 -7.60
C GLY A 31 17.97 0.66 -6.11
N LEU A 32 17.63 -0.40 -5.37
CA LEU A 32 17.48 -0.35 -3.91
C LEU A 32 18.66 -0.99 -3.18
N SER A 33 18.89 -0.52 -1.96
CA SER A 33 19.81 -1.13 -1.00
C SER A 33 19.22 -2.39 -0.36
N ASP A 34 20.03 -3.12 0.41
CA ASP A 34 19.57 -4.23 1.25
C ASP A 34 18.39 -3.80 2.14
N PRO A 35 17.36 -4.66 2.36
CA PRO A 35 16.17 -4.28 3.13
C PRO A 35 16.44 -3.76 4.54
N ASN A 36 17.55 -4.19 5.16
CA ASN A 36 17.94 -3.82 6.53
C ASN A 36 18.53 -2.40 6.62
N MET A 37 18.86 -1.78 5.49
CA MET A 37 19.37 -0.39 5.43
C MET A 37 18.26 0.65 5.60
N TYR A 38 17.00 0.24 5.40
CA TYR A 38 15.85 1.13 5.44
C TYR A 38 15.13 1.03 6.79
N ARG A 39 15.24 2.09 7.59
CA ARG A 39 14.59 2.15 8.90
C ARG A 39 13.19 2.77 8.80
N PRO A 40 12.14 2.17 9.39
CA PRO A 40 10.77 2.70 9.29
C PRO A 40 10.59 4.15 9.75
N GLU A 41 11.35 4.58 10.75
CA GLU A 41 11.29 5.93 11.31
C GLU A 41 12.02 6.99 10.47
N ILE A 42 12.85 6.58 9.51
CA ILE A 42 13.57 7.49 8.62
C ILE A 42 12.74 7.71 7.36
N MET A 43 12.69 8.97 6.91
CA MET A 43 12.02 9.38 5.67
C MET A 43 13.01 9.40 4.50
N TYR A 44 12.68 8.71 3.42
CA TYR A 44 13.47 8.56 2.19
C TYR A 44 12.75 9.20 1.00
N PRO A 45 13.45 9.60 -0.08
CA PRO A 45 12.81 10.19 -1.25
C PRO A 45 11.76 9.28 -1.89
N CYS A 46 10.60 9.82 -2.24
CA CYS A 46 9.57 9.07 -2.98
C CYS A 46 10.03 8.71 -4.40
N SER A 47 10.87 9.55 -5.01
CA SER A 47 11.48 9.29 -6.32
C SER A 47 12.21 7.95 -6.37
N ASP A 48 12.95 7.62 -5.30
CA ASP A 48 13.74 6.39 -5.22
C ASP A 48 12.82 5.15 -5.21
N LEU A 49 11.71 5.23 -4.48
CA LEU A 49 10.68 4.19 -4.48
C LEU A 49 10.01 4.07 -5.86
N ILE A 50 9.65 5.19 -6.49
CA ILE A 50 9.00 5.19 -7.81
C ILE A 50 9.93 4.59 -8.86
N SER A 51 11.19 5.03 -8.92
CA SER A 51 12.21 4.45 -9.81
C SER A 51 12.38 2.96 -9.55
N ALA A 52 12.41 2.53 -8.29
CA ALA A 52 12.53 1.12 -7.95
C ALA A 52 11.33 0.28 -8.38
N LEU A 53 10.11 0.82 -8.26
CA LEU A 53 8.89 0.16 -8.74
C LEU A 53 8.87 0.08 -10.27
N ASN A 54 9.26 1.15 -10.98
CA ASN A 54 9.38 1.14 -12.44
C ASN A 54 10.43 0.13 -12.91
N ASN A 55 11.62 0.13 -12.31
CA ASN A 55 12.67 -0.84 -12.60
C ASN A 55 12.20 -2.28 -12.33
N ALA A 56 11.47 -2.51 -11.24
CA ALA A 56 10.89 -3.82 -10.95
C ALA A 56 9.85 -4.20 -12.01
N ASN A 57 8.97 -3.27 -12.40
CA ASN A 57 7.98 -3.51 -13.43
C ASN A 57 8.65 -3.93 -14.75
N GLU A 58 9.68 -3.19 -15.18
CA GLU A 58 10.49 -3.52 -16.37
C GLU A 58 11.21 -4.86 -16.22
N PHE A 59 11.85 -5.11 -15.07
CA PHE A 59 12.55 -6.36 -14.78
C PHE A 59 11.64 -7.59 -14.90
N TYR A 60 10.36 -7.45 -14.56
CA TYR A 60 9.34 -8.49 -14.68
C TYR A 60 8.48 -8.36 -15.94
N GLY A 61 8.96 -7.66 -16.98
CA GLY A 61 8.31 -7.61 -18.29
C GLY A 61 7.04 -6.76 -18.36
N GLY A 62 6.93 -5.73 -17.53
CA GLY A 62 5.79 -4.82 -17.48
C GLY A 62 4.56 -5.38 -16.75
N SER A 63 4.75 -6.33 -15.83
CA SER A 63 3.65 -6.99 -15.12
C SER A 63 3.12 -6.15 -13.94
N ALA A 64 1.96 -5.53 -14.11
CA ALA A 64 1.22 -4.88 -13.02
C ALA A 64 0.98 -5.82 -11.81
N GLU A 65 0.88 -7.13 -12.05
CA GLU A 65 0.67 -8.14 -11.01
C GLU A 65 1.81 -8.19 -9.99
N ILE A 66 3.07 -7.99 -10.43
CA ILE A 66 4.21 -8.03 -9.50
C ILE A 66 4.20 -6.81 -8.56
N ILE A 67 3.84 -5.65 -9.11
CA ILE A 67 3.76 -4.39 -8.38
C ILE A 67 2.61 -4.45 -7.37
N PHE A 68 1.47 -4.98 -7.79
CA PHE A 68 0.36 -5.31 -6.89
C PHE A 68 0.77 -6.27 -5.76
N CYS A 69 1.56 -7.31 -6.08
CA CYS A 69 2.09 -8.22 -5.06
C CYS A 69 3.00 -7.51 -4.05
N PHE A 70 3.84 -6.56 -4.48
CA PHE A 70 4.69 -5.78 -3.58
C PHE A 70 3.85 -4.94 -2.61
N GLY A 71 2.77 -4.33 -3.09
CA GLY A 71 1.80 -3.64 -2.25
C GLY A 71 1.20 -4.56 -1.18
N LYS A 72 0.74 -5.75 -1.57
CA LYS A 72 0.18 -6.72 -0.61
C LYS A 72 1.18 -7.16 0.46
N GLU A 73 2.44 -7.30 0.08
CA GLU A 73 3.51 -7.65 1.02
C GLU A 73 3.79 -6.51 2.00
N LEU A 74 3.73 -5.25 1.53
CA LEU A 74 3.79 -4.07 2.40
C LEU A 74 2.67 -4.10 3.43
N ALA A 75 1.44 -4.44 3.05
CA ALA A 75 0.31 -4.57 3.98
C ALA A 75 0.63 -5.55 5.10
N GLY A 76 1.18 -6.72 4.76
CA GLY A 76 1.61 -7.71 5.74
C GLY A 76 2.70 -7.21 6.71
N ARG A 77 3.61 -6.33 6.26
CA ARG A 77 4.67 -5.76 7.11
C ARG A 77 4.15 -4.64 8.00
N VAL A 78 3.34 -3.73 7.44
CA VAL A 78 2.68 -2.67 8.21
C VAL A 78 1.84 -3.30 9.32
N SER A 79 1.05 -4.33 9.04
CA SER A 79 0.26 -5.03 10.06
C SER A 79 1.07 -5.74 11.16
N LYS A 80 2.36 -6.05 10.92
CA LYS A 80 3.24 -6.64 11.95
C LYS A 80 3.90 -5.58 12.82
N ASN A 81 4.25 -4.43 12.22
CA ASN A 81 4.89 -3.31 12.92
C ASN A 81 3.88 -2.39 13.62
N MET A 82 2.65 -2.36 13.13
CA MET A 82 1.50 -1.79 13.82
C MET A 82 0.98 -2.87 14.76
N ASN A 83 0.79 -2.57 16.05
CA ASN A 83 0.17 -3.52 16.97
C ASN A 83 -1.15 -4.01 16.35
N TYR A 84 -1.26 -5.30 16.05
CA TYR A 84 -2.38 -5.84 15.28
C TYR A 84 -3.72 -5.55 15.95
N SER A 85 -3.75 -5.46 17.29
CA SER A 85 -4.93 -5.03 18.03
C SER A 85 -5.35 -3.60 17.65
N LYS A 86 -4.39 -2.67 17.46
CA LYS A 86 -4.69 -1.32 16.98
C LYS A 86 -5.17 -1.33 15.54
N LEU A 87 -4.65 -2.21 14.68
CA LEU A 87 -5.13 -2.34 13.32
C LEU A 87 -6.56 -2.90 13.30
N GLU A 88 -6.89 -3.90 14.12
CA GLU A 88 -8.27 -4.39 14.29
C GLU A 88 -9.20 -3.37 14.93
N ASP A 89 -8.70 -2.56 15.89
CA ASP A 89 -9.47 -1.48 16.50
C ASP A 89 -9.70 -0.33 15.48
N ILE A 90 -8.74 -0.11 14.56
CA ILE A 90 -8.82 0.86 13.46
C ILE A 90 -9.72 0.38 12.32
N LEU A 91 -9.67 -0.91 12.02
CA LEU A 91 -10.38 -1.50 10.89
C LEU A 91 -11.70 -2.15 11.30
N GLY A 92 -12.01 -2.23 12.60
CA GLY A 92 -13.15 -2.98 13.12
C GLY A 92 -12.90 -4.49 13.19
N LYS A 93 -13.35 -5.11 14.29
CA LYS A 93 -13.17 -6.55 14.57
C LYS A 93 -14.12 -7.46 13.80
N GLU A 94 -15.19 -6.93 13.22
CA GLU A 94 -16.21 -7.69 12.50
C GLU A 94 -16.57 -7.01 11.17
N LYS A 95 -16.99 -7.78 10.16
CA LYS A 95 -17.50 -7.25 8.87
C LYS A 95 -18.59 -6.18 9.03
N LYS A 96 -19.36 -6.24 10.13
CA LYS A 96 -20.46 -5.31 10.46
C LYS A 96 -20.00 -4.13 11.32
N SER A 97 -18.78 -4.16 11.86
CA SER A 97 -18.20 -3.13 12.75
C SER A 97 -16.96 -2.44 12.17
N PHE A 98 -16.70 -2.59 10.86
CA PHE A 98 -15.69 -1.82 10.14
C PHE A 98 -15.98 -0.33 10.33
N ASN A 99 -15.33 0.27 11.34
CA ASN A 99 -15.52 1.66 11.70
C ASN A 99 -14.58 2.49 10.84
N THR A 100 -15.11 2.95 9.72
CA THR A 100 -14.42 3.73 8.69
C THR A 100 -13.81 5.03 9.20
N ARG A 101 -14.26 5.52 10.36
CA ARG A 101 -13.67 6.67 11.06
C ARG A 101 -12.26 6.37 11.57
N ASN A 102 -12.00 5.12 11.96
CA ASN A 102 -10.71 4.74 12.52
C ASN A 102 -9.71 4.35 11.41
N PHE A 103 -10.15 3.99 10.19
CA PHE A 103 -9.24 3.85 9.02
C PHE A 103 -8.55 5.19 8.69
N GLY A 104 -9.17 6.33 8.99
CA GLY A 104 -8.49 7.63 8.94
C GLY A 104 -7.37 7.83 9.96
N GLU A 105 -7.35 7.01 11.02
CA GLU A 105 -6.32 7.03 12.06
C GLU A 105 -5.10 6.18 11.70
N LEU A 106 -5.21 5.35 10.65
CA LEU A 106 -4.08 4.81 9.93
C LEU A 106 -3.34 6.00 9.32
N LYS A 107 -2.40 6.58 10.09
CA LYS A 107 -1.41 7.58 9.64
C LYS A 107 -0.47 6.90 8.64
N LEU A 108 -1.03 6.51 7.51
CA LEU A 108 -0.30 6.08 6.35
C LEU A 108 0.23 7.33 5.71
N ASP A 109 1.49 7.30 5.35
CA ASP A 109 2.17 8.44 4.76
C ASP A 109 1.49 8.93 3.45
N TYR A 110 0.45 8.28 2.93
CA TYR A 110 -0.10 8.52 1.60
C TYR A 110 -1.56 8.93 1.55
N ILE A 111 -2.30 8.85 2.65
CA ILE A 111 -3.73 9.13 2.64
C ILE A 111 -3.94 10.51 3.25
N GLU A 112 -4.18 11.51 2.41
CA GLU A 112 -4.56 12.85 2.88
C GLU A 112 -6.08 12.94 3.09
N GLU A 113 -6.86 12.28 2.22
CA GLU A 113 -8.32 12.25 2.33
C GLU A 113 -8.89 10.86 2.05
N HIS A 114 -9.95 10.51 2.79
CA HIS A 114 -10.77 9.34 2.52
C HIS A 114 -12.25 9.72 2.52
N ARG A 115 -12.99 9.30 1.49
CA ARG A 115 -14.43 9.53 1.40
C ARG A 115 -15.17 8.20 1.50
N TYR A 116 -16.03 8.09 2.50
CA TYR A 116 -16.85 6.90 2.71
C TYR A 116 -18.28 7.13 2.24
N ASP A 117 -18.84 6.14 1.57
CA ASP A 117 -20.24 6.07 1.18
C ASP A 117 -20.85 4.83 1.86
N THR A 118 -21.53 5.08 2.99
CA THR A 118 -22.25 4.08 3.82
C THR A 118 -23.26 3.31 3.00
N ASP A 119 -23.99 4.00 2.13
CA ASP A 119 -25.11 3.41 1.38
C ASP A 119 -24.61 2.46 0.30
N LYS A 120 -23.37 2.68 -0.17
CA LYS A 120 -22.72 1.86 -1.20
C LYS A 120 -21.69 0.85 -0.66
N ASN A 121 -21.52 0.74 0.67
CA ASN A 121 -20.46 -0.07 1.30
C ASN A 121 -19.11 0.15 0.59
N SER A 122 -18.72 1.41 0.40
CA SER A 122 -17.52 1.75 -0.35
C SER A 122 -16.67 2.83 0.28
N ILE A 123 -15.36 2.65 0.27
CA ILE A 123 -14.35 3.62 0.71
C ILE A 123 -13.56 4.11 -0.50
N SER A 124 -13.32 5.42 -0.56
CA SER A 124 -12.43 6.01 -1.57
C SER A 124 -11.21 6.61 -0.87
N PHE A 125 -10.02 6.36 -1.40
CA PHE A 125 -8.77 6.93 -0.92
C PHE A 125 -8.25 7.90 -1.94
N GLN A 126 -7.91 9.10 -1.50
CA GLN A 126 -7.17 10.06 -2.31
C GLN A 126 -5.73 10.11 -1.81
N ILE A 127 -4.81 9.82 -2.72
CA ILE A 127 -3.38 10.08 -2.49
C ILE A 127 -3.06 11.44 -3.09
N SER A 128 -2.50 12.33 -2.29
CA SER A 128 -2.00 13.64 -2.74
C SER A 128 -0.57 13.85 -2.26
N GLY A 129 0.08 14.87 -2.81
CA GLY A 129 1.49 15.15 -2.53
C GLY A 129 2.48 14.39 -3.41
N LEU A 130 2.02 13.72 -4.48
CA LEU A 130 2.87 13.18 -5.55
C LEU A 130 2.33 13.59 -6.92
N GLU A 131 3.26 13.79 -7.87
CA GLU A 131 2.92 13.77 -9.29
C GLU A 131 2.36 12.39 -9.67
N TYR A 132 1.41 12.34 -10.59
CA TYR A 132 0.75 11.10 -10.99
C TYR A 132 1.73 10.15 -11.70
N GLU A 133 1.88 8.94 -11.17
CA GLU A 133 2.78 7.89 -11.65
C GLU A 133 2.01 6.56 -11.75
N PRO A 134 1.83 6.00 -12.96
CA PRO A 134 0.98 4.82 -13.16
C PRO A 134 1.36 3.60 -12.32
N VAL A 135 2.66 3.41 -12.05
CA VAL A 135 3.16 2.26 -11.26
C VAL A 135 2.69 2.29 -9.80
N LEU A 136 2.38 3.49 -9.28
CA LEU A 136 1.88 3.64 -7.92
C LEU A 136 0.44 3.14 -7.80
N ASP A 137 -0.34 3.12 -8.89
CA ASP A 137 -1.70 2.60 -8.87
C ASP A 137 -1.74 1.14 -8.46
N ASP A 138 -0.96 0.31 -9.13
CA ASP A 138 -0.95 -1.12 -8.86
C ASP A 138 -0.38 -1.39 -7.47
N PHE A 139 0.63 -0.62 -7.07
CA PHE A 139 1.29 -0.77 -5.78
C PHE A 139 0.33 -0.44 -4.62
N PHE A 140 -0.32 0.73 -4.67
CA PHE A 140 -1.26 1.13 -3.62
C PHE A 140 -2.54 0.32 -3.65
N PHE A 141 -3.01 -0.07 -4.83
CA PHE A 141 -4.14 -0.98 -4.94
C PHE A 141 -3.84 -2.32 -4.27
N GLY A 142 -2.64 -2.87 -4.48
CA GLY A 142 -2.16 -4.06 -3.77
C GLY A 142 -2.09 -3.87 -2.26
N TYR A 143 -1.55 -2.74 -1.83
CA TYR A 143 -1.43 -2.40 -0.42
C TYR A 143 -2.77 -2.34 0.31
N PHE A 144 -3.72 -1.57 -0.20
CA PHE A 144 -5.05 -1.46 0.39
C PHE A 144 -5.83 -2.77 0.31
N SER A 145 -5.73 -3.50 -0.82
CA SER A 145 -6.32 -4.84 -0.93
C SER A 145 -5.77 -5.81 0.12
N GLY A 146 -4.47 -5.71 0.43
CA GLY A 146 -3.84 -6.50 1.48
C GLY A 146 -4.35 -6.18 2.88
N LEU A 147 -4.53 -4.89 3.20
CA LEU A 147 -5.10 -4.43 4.47
C LEU A 147 -6.57 -4.84 4.62
N LEU A 148 -7.39 -4.62 3.60
CA LEU A 148 -8.81 -4.97 3.60
C LEU A 148 -9.03 -6.49 3.79
N LYS A 149 -8.19 -7.32 3.16
CA LYS A 149 -8.23 -8.78 3.34
C LYS A 149 -8.02 -9.19 4.80
N LYS A 150 -7.19 -8.46 5.56
CA LYS A 150 -6.91 -8.77 6.98
C LYS A 150 -8.14 -8.62 7.87
N VAL A 151 -9.10 -7.79 7.47
CA VAL A 151 -10.37 -7.60 8.18
C VAL A 151 -11.56 -8.26 7.50
N GLY A 152 -11.29 -9.27 6.68
CA GLY A 152 -12.33 -10.10 6.07
C GLY A 152 -13.07 -9.45 4.91
N ILE A 153 -12.61 -8.30 4.39
CA ILE A 153 -13.12 -7.73 3.14
C ILE A 153 -12.38 -8.42 1.99
N LEU A 154 -13.08 -9.33 1.31
CA LEU A 154 -12.49 -10.27 0.34
C LEU A 154 -12.60 -9.83 -1.13
N LYS A 155 -13.51 -8.88 -1.43
CA LYS A 155 -13.69 -8.33 -2.76
C LYS A 155 -13.46 -6.82 -2.70
N ALA A 156 -12.59 -6.35 -3.58
CA ALA A 156 -12.19 -4.97 -3.74
C ALA A 156 -12.14 -4.71 -5.25
N GLU A 157 -12.93 -3.75 -5.72
CA GLU A 157 -12.90 -3.32 -7.12
C GLU A 157 -12.32 -1.92 -7.15
N SER A 158 -11.16 -1.72 -7.77
CA SER A 158 -10.63 -0.39 -8.02
C SER A 158 -11.32 0.24 -9.22
N LYS A 159 -11.95 1.39 -9.03
CA LYS A 159 -12.28 2.28 -10.14
C LYS A 159 -11.22 3.38 -10.17
N LYS A 160 -10.42 3.42 -11.24
CA LYS A 160 -9.53 4.55 -11.53
C LYS A 160 -10.43 5.68 -12.04
N ASP A 161 -10.84 6.59 -11.15
CA ASP A 161 -11.28 7.91 -11.60
C ASP A 161 -10.03 8.79 -11.80
N GLU A 162 -10.17 9.94 -12.46
CA GLU A 162 -9.05 10.84 -12.75
C GLU A 162 -8.29 11.23 -11.46
N GLY A 163 -6.99 10.93 -11.41
CA GLY A 163 -6.13 11.14 -10.23
C GLY A 163 -5.95 9.88 -9.36
N TYR A 164 -5.26 10.00 -8.24
CA TYR A 164 -5.02 8.89 -7.30
C TYR A 164 -6.24 8.60 -6.40
N ILE A 165 -7.41 8.44 -7.00
CA ILE A 165 -8.64 8.11 -6.27
C ILE A 165 -8.91 6.62 -6.41
N TYR A 166 -8.72 5.88 -5.32
CA TYR A 166 -8.98 4.44 -5.27
C TYR A 166 -10.28 4.19 -4.54
N LYS A 167 -11.33 3.81 -5.29
CA LYS A 167 -12.56 3.31 -4.69
C LYS A 167 -12.44 1.82 -4.40
N PHE A 168 -12.93 1.38 -3.25
CA PHE A 168 -13.04 -0.01 -2.84
C PHE A 168 -14.47 -0.25 -2.37
N SER A 169 -15.19 -1.16 -3.01
CA SER A 169 -16.53 -1.60 -2.63
C SER A 169 -16.49 -3.01 -2.04
N TRP A 170 -17.38 -3.32 -1.11
CA TRP A 170 -17.54 -4.68 -0.60
C TRP A 170 -19.00 -5.06 -0.38
N ILE A 171 -19.25 -6.37 -0.39
CA ILE A 171 -20.55 -6.95 -0.05
C ILE A 171 -20.43 -7.52 1.38
N PRO A 172 -21.24 -7.03 2.35
CA PRO A 172 -21.29 -7.59 3.70
C PRO A 172 -21.57 -9.10 3.66
N ALA A 173 -21.02 -9.87 4.61
CA ALA A 173 -21.55 -11.20 4.86
C ALA A 173 -22.90 -11.05 5.57
N ASN A 174 -23.93 -11.72 5.07
CA ASN A 174 -25.25 -11.77 5.71
C ASN A 174 -25.14 -12.16 7.18
#